data_AF-W1Y4R9-F1
#
_entry.id   AF-W1Y4R9-F1
#
_cell.length_a   1.000
_cell.length_b   1.000
_cell.length_c   1.000
_cell.angle_alpha   90.00
_cell.angle_beta   90.00
_cell.angle_gamma   90.00
#
_symmetry.space_group_name_H-M   'P 1'
#
loop_
_entity.id
_entity.type
_entity.pdbx_description
1 polymer ?
#
loop_
_entity_poly.entity_id
_entity_poly.type
_entity_poly.pdbx_seq_one_letter_code
_entity_poly.pdbx_strand_id
1 'polypeptide(L)' 'MEHINKDKNDEKSKELDKRLGINGYYKTDLDLEIEKELLESPNESSSSVAKRIRIISMIPLIILLILAFIRIIKTFI' A
#
# COMPACT_ATOMS: atom_id res chain seq x y z
N MET A 1 42.63 -21.42 -6.62
CA MET A 1 41.94 -20.32 -7.34
C MET A 1 40.49 -20.67 -7.73
N GLU A 2 39.83 -21.64 -7.08
CA GLU A 2 38.46 -22.05 -7.43
C GLU A 2 37.35 -21.41 -6.58
N HIS A 3 37.65 -20.90 -5.38
CA HIS A 3 36.61 -20.37 -4.48
C HIS A 3 35.99 -19.05 -4.93
N ILE A 4 36.71 -18.24 -5.73
CA ILE A 4 36.27 -16.91 -6.17
C ILE A 4 35.21 -16.99 -7.28
N ASN A 5 35.16 -18.10 -8.04
CA ASN A 5 34.22 -18.26 -9.16
C ASN A 5 32.83 -18.69 -8.71
N LYS A 6 32.71 -19.39 -7.57
CA LYS A 6 31.43 -19.88 -7.08
C LYS A 6 30.57 -18.73 -6.53
N ASP A 7 31.14 -17.86 -5.70
CA ASP A 7 30.46 -16.67 -5.18
C ASP A 7 29.94 -15.74 -6.28
N LYS A 8 30.74 -15.51 -7.34
CA LYS A 8 30.32 -14.66 -8.47
C LYS A 8 29.15 -15.24 -9.26
N ASN A 9 29.10 -16.56 -9.38
CA ASN A 9 28.00 -17.23 -10.07
C ASN A 9 26.72 -17.23 -9.23
N ASP A 10 26.85 -17.36 -7.91
CA ASP A 10 25.72 -17.30 -6.98
C ASP A 10 25.12 -15.88 -6.90
N GLU A 11 25.96 -14.84 -6.98
CA GLU A 11 25.51 -13.45 -7.01
C GLU A 11 24.79 -13.10 -8.32
N LYS A 12 25.32 -13.55 -9.46
CA LYS A 12 24.68 -13.40 -10.77
C LYS A 12 23.35 -14.16 -10.86
N SER A 13 23.27 -15.35 -10.26
CA SER A 13 22.01 -16.12 -10.20
C SER A 13 20.95 -15.38 -9.38
N LYS A 14 21.33 -14.83 -8.22
CA LYS A 14 20.41 -14.05 -7.37
C LYS A 14 19.91 -12.77 -8.05
N GLU A 15 20.73 -12.15 -8.91
CA GLU A 15 20.31 -10.98 -9.68
C GLU A 15 19.31 -11.36 -10.78
N LEU A 16 19.54 -12.47 -11.47
CA LEU A 16 18.61 -13.00 -12.48
C LEU A 16 17.27 -13.40 -11.85
N ASP A 17 17.29 -14.06 -10.69
CA ASP A 17 16.08 -14.43 -9.95
C ASP A 17 15.23 -13.21 -9.59
N LYS A 18 15.85 -12.06 -9.28
CA LYS A 18 15.13 -10.81 -8.99
C LYS A 18 14.51 -10.17 -10.23
N ARG A 19 15.12 -10.36 -11.40
CA ARG A 19 14.58 -9.88 -12.68
C ARG A 19 13.50 -10.79 -13.26
N LEU A 20 13.39 -12.04 -12.80
CA LEU A 20 12.41 -12.97 -13.33
C LEU A 20 10.99 -12.56 -12.91
N GLY A 21 10.18 -12.16 -13.88
CA GLY A 21 8.78 -11.81 -13.68
C GLY A 21 7.91 -13.03 -13.42
N ILE A 22 6.73 -12.82 -12.84
CA ILE A 22 5.72 -13.86 -12.58
C ILE A 22 5.23 -14.60 -13.84
N ASN A 23 5.44 -13.99 -15.01
CA ASN A 23 5.13 -14.54 -16.32
C ASN A 23 6.28 -15.39 -16.90
N GLY A 24 7.37 -15.59 -16.15
CA GLY A 24 8.54 -16.38 -16.58
C GLY A 24 9.49 -15.62 -17.52
N TYR A 25 9.24 -14.33 -17.78
CA TYR A 25 10.13 -13.48 -18.58
C TYR A 25 11.01 -12.63 -17.68
N TYR A 26 12.29 -12.47 -18.06
CA TYR A 26 13.20 -11.56 -17.37
C TYR A 26 12.85 -10.12 -17.73
N LYS A 27 12.70 -9.29 -16.69
CA LYS A 27 12.49 -7.85 -16.81
C LYS A 27 13.69 -7.18 -17.48
N THR A 28 13.38 -6.33 -18.45
CA THR A 28 14.33 -5.43 -19.10
C THR A 28 14.68 -4.29 -18.14
N ASP A 29 15.81 -3.62 -18.37
CA ASP A 29 16.16 -2.39 -17.67
C ASP A 29 15.05 -1.33 -17.74
N LEU A 30 14.37 -1.24 -18.89
CA LEU A 30 13.22 -0.37 -19.08
C LEU A 30 12.03 -0.78 -18.18
N ASP A 31 11.75 -2.07 -18.05
CA ASP A 31 10.66 -2.58 -17.20
C ASP A 31 10.93 -2.25 -15.72
N LEU A 32 12.20 -2.34 -15.29
CA LEU A 32 12.62 -1.99 -13.94
C LEU A 32 12.50 -0.49 -13.65
N GLU A 33 12.83 0.36 -14.63
CA GLU A 33 12.69 1.82 -14.53
C GLU A 33 11.21 2.23 -14.45
N ILE A 34 10.34 1.60 -15.23
CA ILE A 34 8.88 1.82 -15.15
C ILE A 34 8.34 1.42 -13.79
N GLU A 35 8.73 0.25 -13.27
CA GLU A 35 8.31 -0.17 -11.92
C GLU A 35 8.78 0.80 -10.85
N LYS A 36 10.00 1.33 -10.99
CA LYS A 36 10.54 2.35 -10.11
C LYS A 36 9.73 3.65 -10.21
N GLU A 37 9.42 4.14 -11.39
CA GLU A 37 8.61 5.35 -11.60
C GLU A 37 7.18 5.19 -11.06
N LEU A 38 6.57 4.02 -11.25
CA LEU A 38 5.24 3.69 -10.71
C LEU A 38 5.24 3.60 -9.17
N LEU A 39 6.30 3.06 -8.57
CA LEU A 39 6.49 3.01 -7.12
C LEU A 39 6.81 4.39 -6.54
N GLU A 40 7.51 5.23 -7.31
CA GLU A 40 7.88 6.62 -6.98
C GLU A 40 6.72 7.60 -7.26
N SER A 41 5.49 7.09 -7.41
CA SER A 41 4.28 7.87 -7.34
C SER A 41 4.18 8.57 -5.97
N PRO A 42 3.76 9.85 -5.91
CA PRO A 42 3.87 10.71 -4.72
C PRO A 42 2.88 10.30 -3.62
N ASN A 43 3.16 9.20 -2.94
CA ASN A 43 2.38 8.68 -1.81
C ASN A 43 2.75 9.34 -0.47
N GLU A 44 3.16 10.60 -0.51
CA GLU A 44 3.55 11.37 0.67
C GLU A 44 2.36 12.17 1.26
N SER A 45 1.20 12.23 0.58
CA SER A 45 0.11 13.15 0.97
C SER A 45 -1.29 12.52 1.16
N SER A 46 -1.50 11.27 0.76
CA SER A 46 -2.83 10.62 0.79
C SER A 46 -3.25 10.16 2.20
N SER A 47 -2.31 9.94 3.12
CA SER A 47 -2.63 9.46 4.48
C SER A 47 -3.37 10.50 5.35
N SER A 48 -3.15 11.80 5.10
CA SER A 48 -3.79 12.90 5.84
C SER A 48 -5.23 13.13 5.40
N VAL A 49 -5.49 13.07 4.09
CA VAL A 49 -6.82 13.30 3.52
C VAL A 49 -7.76 12.14 3.85
N ALA A 50 -7.30 10.90 3.71
CA ALA A 50 -8.09 9.71 4.05
C ALA A 50 -8.50 9.67 5.53
N LYS A 51 -7.61 10.09 6.45
CA LYS A 51 -7.92 10.19 7.88
C LYS A 51 -8.97 11.27 8.17
N ARG A 52 -8.91 12.42 7.48
CA ARG A 52 -9.88 13.51 7.63
C ARG A 52 -11.28 13.12 7.13
N ILE A 53 -11.35 12.45 5.98
CA ILE A 53 -12.63 11.96 5.42
C ILE A 53 -13.31 10.96 6.37
N ARG A 54 -12.54 10.06 6.99
CA ARG A 54 -13.08 9.08 7.94
C ARG A 54 -13.73 9.75 9.16
N ILE A 55 -13.13 10.79 9.72
CA ILE A 55 -13.67 11.50 10.89
C ILE A 55 -14.95 12.26 10.53
N ILE A 56 -14.97 12.97 9.39
CA ILE A 56 -16.14 13.75 8.95
C ILE A 56 -17.33 12.82 8.67
N SER A 57 -17.09 11.63 8.14
CA SER A 57 -18.16 10.65 7.84
C SER A 57 -18.89 10.12 9.08
N MET A 58 -18.30 10.20 10.28
CA MET A 58 -18.92 9.68 11.52
C MET A 58 -19.83 10.69 12.23
N ILE A 59 -19.70 11.99 11.92
CA ILE A 59 -20.52 13.06 12.52
C ILE A 59 -22.04 12.82 12.35
N PRO A 60 -22.57 12.49 11.16
CA PRO A 60 -24.01 12.27 11.01
C PRO A 60 -24.52 11.07 11.82
N LEU A 61 -23.69 10.02 11.99
CA LEU A 61 -24.06 8.84 12.78
C LEU A 61 -24.23 9.19 14.27
N ILE A 62 -23.34 10.02 14.80
CA ILE A 62 -23.38 10.48 16.20
C ILE A 62 -24.62 11.34 16.46
N ILE A 63 -24.97 12.23 15.51
CA ILE A 63 -26.17 13.07 15.62
C ILE A 63 -27.44 12.21 15.66
N LEU A 64 -27.54 11.21 14.77
CA LEU A 64 -28.66 10.26 14.76
C LEU A 64 -28.77 9.49 16.08
N LEU A 65 -27.64 9.04 16.63
CA LEU A 65 -27.60 8.31 17.89
C LEU A 65 -28.13 9.16 19.04
N ILE A 66 -27.68 10.41 19.16
CA ILE A 66 -28.14 11.35 20.19
C ILE A 66 -29.64 11.62 20.04
N LEU A 67 -30.13 11.85 18.82
CA LEU A 67 -31.56 12.07 18.56
C LEU A 67 -32.42 10.87 18.98
N ALA A 68 -31.93 9.65 18.70
CA ALA A 68 -32.61 8.42 19.09
C ALA A 68 -32.70 8.29 20.62
N PHE A 69 -31.62 8.58 21.35
CA PHE A 69 -31.64 8.58 22.82
C PHE A 69 -32.59 9.62 23.40
N ILE A 70 -32.58 10.85 22.87
CA ILE A 70 -33.54 11.90 23.30
C ILE A 70 -34.97 11.43 23.08
N ARG A 71 -35.25 10.81 21.92
CA ARG A 71 -36.57 10.29 21.59
C ARG A 71 -37.01 9.19 22.55
N ILE A 72 -36.09 8.28 22.91
CA ILE A 72 -36.36 7.22 23.89
C ILE A 72 -36.69 7.84 25.26
N ILE A 73 -35.87 8.76 25.75
CA ILE A 73 -36.12 9.42 27.05
C ILE A 73 -37.48 10.13 27.05
N LYS A 74 -37.78 10.90 26.01
CA LYS A 74 -39.07 11.63 25.88
C LYS A 74 -40.28 10.71 25.67
N THR A 75 -40.07 9.48 25.19
CA THR A 75 -41.17 8.50 25.04
C THR A 75 -41.41 7.73 26.34
N PHE A 76 -40.38 7.56 27.17
CA PHE A 76 -40.43 6.80 28.41
C PHE A 76 -40.73 7.64 29.67
N ILE A 77 -40.48 8.96 29.65
CA ILE A 77 -40.81 9.95 30.69
C ILE A 77 -42.03 10.75 30.28
#